data_AF-A0A3D4UZR7-F1
#
_entry.id   AF-A0A3D4UZR7-F1
#
_cell.length_a   1.000
_cell.length_b   1.000
_cell.length_c   1.000
_cell.angle_alpha   90.00
_cell.angle_beta   90.00
_cell.angle_gamma   90.00
#
_symmetry.space_group_name_H-M   'P 1'
#
loop_
_entity.id
_entity.type
_entity.pdbx_description
1 polymer ?
#
loop_
_entity_poly.entity_id
_entity_poly.type
_entity_poly.pdbx_seq_one_letter_code
_entity_poly.pdbx_strand_id
1 'polypeptide(L)'
;MAEESVFKEEDIPVFEPFTFTPEKFKEGVKTQGISNLTSSIVEMQAGTAAPGLFSYQTLRNGQAPLLNFLPGFKDLPIEDRKLTDEQILPFFTNVEDFGGEDGSGYLAFIEKAKRTAAPGTGMLAGAVAGAKAAAKLPIPHPLAKGAVILGGTVLGALTGDFLGRETSDFILGEEDPVIPSLQPMVNSAETLTYGISMLGTPWLLPTKTGSIGAVRVLDNFKKISMGRNADLAKKGYYDFDRALDIVAASEGLTNSLLTKALRAEKNVGLSRFIKPDPRKGPLSLRVLSGLEKGVAAAGKGARANPSATLITEGVAIGGASGGAFSAEVVFPGSDWWRLGFEVAGGGLPPLALKPILTGINKGARGAFDLFKRYASGDP
;
A
#
# COMPACT_ATOMS: atom_id res chain seq x y z
N MET A 1 -20.17 19.38 -48.56
CA MET A 1 -21.30 20.17 -48.03
C MET A 1 -21.78 19.41 -46.81
N ALA A 2 -21.62 19.96 -45.60
CA ALA A 2 -22.17 19.34 -44.41
C ALA A 2 -23.70 19.41 -44.54
N GLU A 3 -24.39 18.27 -44.46
CA GLU A 3 -25.84 18.28 -44.32
C GLU A 3 -26.19 19.08 -43.06
N GLU A 4 -27.10 20.05 -43.20
CA GLU A 4 -27.64 20.76 -42.04
C GLU A 4 -28.22 19.73 -41.07
N SER A 5 -27.73 19.76 -39.82
CA SER A 5 -28.23 18.90 -38.75
C SER A 5 -29.75 19.06 -38.62
N VAL A 6 -30.47 17.94 -38.61
CA VAL A 6 -31.92 17.92 -38.36
C VAL A 6 -32.26 18.38 -36.94
N PHE A 7 -31.29 18.31 -36.03
CA PHE A 7 -31.40 18.78 -34.64
C PHE A 7 -30.96 20.24 -34.51
N LYS A 8 -31.57 20.95 -33.57
CA LYS A 8 -31.19 22.30 -33.12
C LYS A 8 -30.51 22.25 -31.76
N GLU A 9 -29.84 23.33 -31.38
CA GLU A 9 -29.19 23.45 -30.06
C GLU A 9 -30.18 23.30 -28.90
N GLU A 10 -31.44 23.73 -29.12
CA GLU A 10 -32.58 23.56 -28.21
C GLU A 10 -32.95 22.09 -27.94
N ASP A 11 -32.59 21.17 -28.86
CA ASP A 11 -32.90 19.74 -28.78
C ASP A 11 -31.85 18.96 -27.95
N ILE A 12 -30.78 19.62 -27.51
CA ILE A 12 -29.72 19.01 -26.70
C ILE A 12 -30.14 19.08 -25.24
N PRO A 13 -30.44 17.94 -24.59
CA PRO A 13 -30.77 17.96 -23.18
C PRO A 13 -29.52 18.30 -22.35
N VAL A 14 -29.73 18.97 -21.23
CA VAL A 14 -28.72 19.02 -20.16
C VAL A 14 -28.67 17.63 -19.55
N PHE A 15 -27.60 16.89 -19.80
CA PHE A 15 -27.41 15.57 -19.22
C PHE A 15 -27.07 15.71 -17.73
N GLU A 16 -27.84 15.05 -16.87
CA GLU A 16 -27.39 14.80 -15.50
C GLU A 16 -26.32 13.69 -15.56
N PRO A 17 -25.06 13.99 -15.19
CA PRO A 17 -23.99 13.02 -15.30
C PRO A 17 -24.24 11.88 -14.30
N PHE A 18 -24.03 10.64 -14.75
CA PHE A 18 -24.06 9.49 -13.85
C PHE A 18 -22.88 9.58 -12.88
N THR A 19 -23.17 9.63 -11.58
CA THR A 19 -22.15 9.76 -10.54
C THR A 19 -21.65 8.40 -10.08
N PHE A 20 -20.35 8.19 -10.21
CA PHE A 20 -19.63 7.06 -9.66
C PHE A 20 -18.74 7.51 -8.50
N THR A 21 -18.65 6.66 -7.48
CA THR A 21 -17.47 6.63 -6.60
C THR A 21 -16.36 5.84 -7.29
N PRO A 22 -15.07 6.06 -6.99
CA PRO A 22 -13.95 5.32 -7.57
C PRO A 22 -14.10 3.80 -7.50
N GLU A 23 -14.56 3.28 -6.36
CA GLU A 23 -14.72 1.84 -6.11
C GLU A 23 -15.82 1.25 -7.00
N LYS A 24 -16.97 1.92 -7.11
CA LYS A 24 -18.09 1.50 -7.98
C LYS A 24 -17.72 1.55 -9.45
N PHE A 25 -16.99 2.57 -9.90
CA PHE A 25 -16.52 2.64 -11.28
C PHE A 25 -15.58 1.47 -11.59
N LYS A 26 -14.58 1.24 -10.73
CA LYS A 26 -13.65 0.11 -10.83
C LYS A 26 -14.37 -1.24 -10.84
N GLU A 27 -15.37 -1.42 -9.98
CA GLU A 27 -16.20 -2.63 -9.97
C GLU A 27 -16.99 -2.79 -11.27
N GLY A 28 -17.59 -1.72 -11.79
CA GLY A 28 -18.29 -1.70 -13.07
C GLY A 28 -17.38 -2.12 -14.22
N VAL A 29 -16.20 -1.51 -14.33
CA VAL A 29 -15.20 -1.85 -15.37
C VAL A 29 -14.75 -3.30 -15.24
N LYS A 30 -14.51 -3.78 -14.02
CA LYS A 30 -14.08 -5.17 -13.77
C LYS A 30 -15.15 -6.20 -14.13
N THR A 31 -16.41 -5.90 -13.85
CA THR A 31 -17.53 -6.85 -14.03
C THR A 31 -18.05 -6.86 -15.46
N GLN A 32 -18.14 -5.70 -16.10
CA GLN A 32 -18.77 -5.55 -17.42
C GLN A 32 -17.74 -5.37 -18.53
N GLY A 33 -16.54 -4.89 -18.21
CA GLY A 33 -15.60 -4.35 -19.20
C GLY A 33 -15.96 -2.91 -19.58
N ILE A 34 -14.95 -2.11 -19.93
CA ILE A 34 -15.11 -0.68 -20.22
C ILE A 34 -16.14 -0.44 -21.35
N SER A 35 -16.08 -1.21 -22.44
CA SER A 35 -16.96 -1.02 -23.59
C SER A 35 -18.44 -1.24 -23.25
N ASN A 36 -18.75 -2.29 -22.47
CA ASN A 36 -20.13 -2.59 -22.10
C ASN A 36 -20.67 -1.59 -21.06
N LEU A 37 -19.82 -1.17 -20.12
CA LEU A 37 -20.17 -0.13 -19.15
C LEU A 37 -20.49 1.19 -19.88
N THR A 38 -19.60 1.63 -20.78
CA THR A 38 -19.79 2.83 -21.58
C THR A 38 -21.05 2.73 -22.45
N SER A 39 -21.27 1.61 -23.15
CA SER A 39 -22.49 1.41 -23.95
C SER A 39 -23.75 1.52 -23.11
N SER A 40 -23.78 0.90 -21.93
CA SER A 40 -24.94 0.91 -21.02
C SER A 40 -25.28 2.32 -20.54
N ILE A 41 -24.26 3.13 -20.22
CA ILE A 41 -24.44 4.53 -19.82
C ILE A 41 -24.97 5.36 -20.98
N VAL A 42 -24.38 5.20 -22.17
CA VAL A 42 -24.82 5.92 -23.37
C VAL A 42 -26.25 5.58 -23.74
N GLU A 43 -26.64 4.31 -23.67
CA GLU A 43 -28.01 3.87 -23.94
C GLU A 43 -29.01 4.44 -22.94
N MET A 44 -28.63 4.53 -21.67
CA MET A 44 -29.45 5.15 -20.62
C MET A 44 -29.68 6.64 -20.91
N GLN A 45 -28.63 7.37 -21.30
CA GLN A 45 -28.71 8.80 -21.63
C GLN A 45 -29.40 9.05 -22.98
N ALA A 46 -29.23 8.16 -23.95
CA ALA A 46 -29.91 8.26 -25.24
C ALA A 46 -31.43 8.10 -25.08
N GLY A 47 -31.87 7.31 -24.08
CA GLY A 47 -33.29 7.14 -23.75
C GLY A 47 -33.98 8.40 -23.21
N THR A 48 -33.23 9.37 -22.72
CA THR A 48 -33.75 10.67 -22.25
C THR A 48 -33.56 11.79 -23.27
N ALA A 49 -32.84 11.54 -24.36
CA ALA A 49 -32.55 12.50 -25.41
C ALA A 49 -33.50 12.38 -26.62
N ALA A 50 -33.43 13.35 -27.54
CA ALA A 50 -34.16 13.28 -28.80
C ALA A 50 -33.75 12.03 -29.60
N PRO A 51 -34.71 11.23 -30.13
CA PRO A 51 -34.39 10.01 -30.86
C PRO A 51 -33.43 10.25 -32.02
N GLY A 52 -32.32 9.51 -32.05
CA GLY A 52 -31.30 9.62 -33.10
C GLY A 52 -30.22 10.67 -32.86
N LEU A 53 -30.27 11.44 -31.76
CA LEU A 53 -29.25 12.46 -31.44
C LEU A 53 -27.86 11.84 -31.22
N PHE A 54 -27.81 10.67 -30.58
CA PHE A 54 -26.60 9.86 -30.43
C PHE A 54 -26.95 8.42 -30.04
N SER A 55 -25.96 7.55 -30.18
CA SER A 55 -25.92 6.18 -29.70
C SER A 55 -24.47 5.78 -29.47
N TYR A 56 -24.23 4.70 -28.73
CA TYR A 56 -22.86 4.22 -28.50
C TYR A 56 -22.11 4.03 -29.83
N GLN A 57 -22.74 3.37 -30.79
CA GLN A 57 -22.12 3.13 -32.10
C GLN A 57 -21.87 4.43 -32.87
N THR A 58 -22.80 5.38 -32.88
CA THR A 58 -22.60 6.64 -33.64
C THR A 58 -21.52 7.51 -33.02
N LEU A 59 -21.32 7.48 -31.70
CA LEU A 59 -20.20 8.15 -31.01
C LEU A 59 -18.86 7.48 -31.35
N ARG A 60 -18.77 6.15 -31.29
CA ARG A 60 -17.55 5.41 -31.67
C ARG A 60 -17.15 5.64 -33.12
N ASN A 61 -18.12 5.86 -34.00
CA ASN A 61 -17.92 6.04 -35.43
C ASN A 61 -17.75 7.52 -35.84
N GLY A 62 -17.89 8.47 -34.90
CA GLY A 62 -17.82 9.92 -35.17
C GLY A 62 -19.02 10.51 -35.92
N GLN A 63 -20.11 9.74 -36.04
CA GLN A 63 -21.31 10.09 -36.81
C GLN A 63 -22.45 10.64 -35.96
N ALA A 64 -22.31 10.65 -34.63
CA ALA A 64 -23.36 11.12 -33.73
C ALA A 64 -23.68 12.61 -33.99
N PRO A 65 -24.94 12.96 -34.29
CA PRO A 65 -25.34 14.35 -34.47
C PRO A 65 -24.98 15.26 -33.30
N LEU A 66 -24.97 14.75 -32.06
CA LEU A 66 -24.52 15.45 -30.86
C LEU A 66 -23.14 16.14 -31.04
N LEU A 67 -22.21 15.50 -31.77
CA LEU A 67 -20.85 16.01 -31.95
C LEU A 67 -20.80 17.31 -32.78
N ASN A 68 -21.85 17.61 -33.55
CA ASN A 68 -21.96 18.87 -34.30
C ASN A 68 -22.15 20.09 -33.40
N PHE A 69 -22.48 19.89 -32.14
CA PHE A 69 -22.76 20.97 -31.19
C PHE A 69 -21.64 21.17 -30.18
N LEU A 70 -20.68 20.24 -30.12
CA LEU A 70 -19.56 20.32 -29.19
C LEU A 70 -18.42 21.13 -29.84
N PRO A 71 -17.89 22.18 -29.17
CA PRO A 71 -16.85 23.04 -29.74
C PRO A 71 -15.61 22.29 -30.26
N GLY A 72 -15.23 21.19 -29.59
CA GLY A 72 -14.07 20.38 -29.98
C GLY A 72 -14.30 19.45 -31.18
N PHE A 73 -15.54 19.26 -31.64
CA PHE A 73 -15.88 18.25 -32.66
C PHE A 73 -16.62 18.81 -33.87
N LYS A 74 -17.36 19.91 -33.71
CA LYS A 74 -18.28 20.44 -34.73
C LYS A 74 -17.63 20.72 -36.08
N ASP A 75 -16.37 21.14 -36.08
CA ASP A 75 -15.62 21.55 -37.27
C ASP A 75 -14.68 20.45 -37.80
N LEU A 76 -14.59 19.30 -37.11
CA LEU A 76 -13.75 18.17 -37.51
C LEU A 76 -14.41 17.34 -38.61
N PRO A 77 -13.68 16.64 -39.48
CA PRO A 77 -14.28 15.60 -40.33
C PRO A 77 -14.69 14.38 -39.49
N ILE A 78 -15.67 13.59 -39.96
CA ILE A 78 -16.23 12.42 -39.23
C ILE A 78 -15.14 11.48 -38.70
N GLU A 79 -14.08 11.26 -39.47
CA GLU A 79 -12.99 10.36 -39.11
C GLU A 79 -12.23 10.81 -37.85
N ASP A 80 -12.13 12.12 -37.62
CA ASP A 80 -11.45 12.74 -36.49
C ASP A 80 -12.39 12.98 -35.29
N ARG A 81 -13.68 12.66 -35.44
CA ARG A 81 -14.70 12.75 -34.38
C ARG A 81 -14.89 11.45 -33.61
N LYS A 82 -14.19 10.38 -33.99
CA LYS A 82 -14.33 9.06 -33.36
C LYS A 82 -13.85 9.11 -31.93
N LEU A 83 -14.72 8.78 -31.00
CA LEU A 83 -14.40 8.73 -29.57
C LEU A 83 -14.06 7.30 -29.15
N THR A 84 -13.08 7.12 -28.26
CA THR A 84 -12.87 5.84 -27.56
C THR A 84 -13.86 5.66 -26.41
N ASP A 85 -13.95 4.46 -25.84
CA ASP A 85 -14.85 4.19 -24.72
C ASP A 85 -14.54 5.07 -23.50
N GLU A 86 -13.25 5.38 -23.28
CA GLU A 86 -12.79 6.25 -22.20
C GLU A 86 -13.14 7.72 -22.48
N GLN A 87 -13.02 8.19 -23.72
CA GLN A 87 -13.39 9.55 -24.10
C GLN A 87 -14.91 9.78 -24.10
N ILE A 88 -15.70 8.71 -24.20
CA ILE A 88 -17.17 8.82 -24.12
C ILE A 88 -17.63 9.05 -22.68
N LEU A 89 -16.95 8.46 -21.69
CA LEU A 89 -17.40 8.49 -20.29
C LEU A 89 -17.53 9.91 -19.70
N PRO A 90 -16.57 10.84 -19.86
CA PRO A 90 -16.68 12.20 -19.31
C PRO A 90 -17.88 12.99 -19.83
N PHE A 91 -18.45 12.65 -20.99
CA PHE A 91 -19.66 13.33 -21.48
C PHE A 91 -20.91 13.00 -20.66
N PHE A 92 -20.94 11.84 -20.01
CA PHE A 92 -22.16 11.28 -19.41
C PHE A 92 -21.99 10.88 -17.95
N THR A 93 -20.80 11.10 -17.38
CA THR A 93 -20.44 10.66 -16.02
C THR A 93 -19.53 11.70 -15.36
N ASN A 94 -19.27 11.53 -14.07
CA ASN A 94 -18.22 12.27 -13.36
C ASN A 94 -16.81 11.66 -13.52
N VAL A 95 -16.60 10.73 -14.47
CA VAL A 95 -15.27 10.15 -14.69
C VAL A 95 -14.36 11.20 -15.32
N GLU A 96 -13.25 11.49 -14.65
CA GLU A 96 -12.25 12.47 -15.08
C GLU A 96 -11.26 11.87 -16.09
N ASP A 97 -11.08 12.56 -17.20
CA ASP A 97 -10.00 12.33 -18.17
C ASP A 97 -8.93 13.44 -18.14
N PHE A 98 -9.09 14.44 -17.26
CA PHE A 98 -8.25 15.64 -17.19
C PHE A 98 -8.03 16.32 -18.54
N GLY A 99 -9.07 16.35 -19.38
CA GLY A 99 -9.05 17.01 -20.68
C GLY A 99 -8.55 16.13 -21.84
N GLY A 100 -8.24 14.86 -21.60
CA GLY A 100 -8.00 13.87 -22.67
C GLY A 100 -6.79 14.11 -23.59
N GLU A 101 -5.99 15.15 -23.32
CA GLU A 101 -4.85 15.60 -24.10
C GLU A 101 -3.49 15.24 -23.44
N ASP A 102 -2.40 15.63 -24.11
CA ASP A 102 -1.04 15.56 -23.59
C ASP A 102 -0.93 16.24 -22.21
N GLY A 103 -0.62 15.46 -21.18
CA GLY A 103 -0.45 15.96 -19.80
C GLY A 103 -1.55 15.52 -18.81
N SER A 104 -2.63 14.91 -19.28
CA SER A 104 -3.70 14.31 -18.44
C SER A 104 -3.13 13.39 -17.34
N GLY A 105 -2.15 12.55 -17.66
CA GLY A 105 -1.45 11.69 -16.69
C GLY A 105 -0.71 12.45 -15.59
N TYR A 106 -0.12 13.61 -15.90
CA TYR A 106 0.53 14.46 -14.90
C TYR A 106 -0.49 15.19 -14.02
N LEU A 107 -1.59 15.66 -14.60
CA LEU A 107 -2.68 16.28 -13.83
C LEU A 107 -3.33 15.27 -12.88
N ALA A 108 -3.65 14.06 -13.34
CA ALA A 108 -4.16 12.97 -12.53
C ALA A 108 -3.20 12.62 -11.37
N PHE A 109 -1.89 12.60 -11.66
CA PHE A 109 -0.87 12.38 -10.64
C PHE A 109 -0.88 13.47 -9.56
N ILE A 110 -0.86 14.75 -9.95
CA ILE A 110 -0.84 15.87 -9.02
C ILE A 110 -2.12 15.93 -8.20
N GLU A 111 -3.27 15.70 -8.82
CA GLU A 111 -4.57 15.69 -8.15
C GLU A 111 -4.64 14.57 -7.10
N LYS A 112 -4.24 13.35 -7.47
CA LYS A 112 -4.19 12.25 -6.50
C LYS A 112 -3.20 12.52 -5.38
N ALA A 113 -2.02 13.06 -5.67
CA ALA A 113 -1.04 13.39 -4.64
C ALA A 113 -1.57 14.42 -3.62
N LYS A 114 -2.30 15.45 -4.08
CA LYS A 114 -2.96 16.42 -3.19
C LYS A 114 -3.98 15.74 -2.28
N ARG A 115 -4.87 14.93 -2.85
CA ARG A 115 -5.92 14.21 -2.12
C ARG A 115 -5.34 13.19 -1.13
N THR A 116 -4.24 12.53 -1.47
CA THR A 116 -3.58 11.54 -0.59
C THR A 116 -2.75 12.17 0.54
N ALA A 117 -2.43 13.46 0.48
CA ALA A 117 -1.58 14.10 1.49
C ALA A 117 -2.16 14.05 2.92
N ALA A 118 -3.46 14.37 3.07
CA ALA A 118 -4.16 14.30 4.35
C ALA A 118 -4.31 12.85 4.86
N PRO A 119 -4.82 11.89 4.06
CA PRO A 119 -4.79 10.45 4.39
C PRO A 119 -3.40 9.95 4.82
N GLY A 120 -2.35 10.26 4.06
CA GLY A 120 -1.00 9.81 4.36
C GLY A 120 -0.46 10.38 5.68
N THR A 121 -0.78 11.64 6.00
CA THR A 121 -0.44 12.26 7.28
C THR A 121 -1.23 11.67 8.43
N GLY A 122 -2.55 11.49 8.23
CA GLY A 122 -3.46 10.85 9.16
C GLY A 122 -3.01 9.44 9.49
N MET A 123 -2.65 8.65 8.48
CA MET A 123 -2.12 7.29 8.62
C MET A 123 -0.88 7.26 9.53
N LEU A 124 0.10 8.13 9.30
CA LEU A 124 1.29 8.19 10.16
C LEU A 124 0.91 8.57 11.61
N ALA A 125 0.11 9.62 11.79
CA ALA A 125 -0.29 10.10 13.11
C ALA A 125 -1.06 9.03 13.88
N GLY A 126 -2.01 8.37 13.21
CA GLY A 126 -2.80 7.28 13.72
C GLY A 126 -1.93 6.07 14.08
N ALA A 127 -0.99 5.68 13.22
CA ALA A 127 -0.05 4.60 13.49
C ALA A 127 0.76 4.85 14.78
N VAL A 128 1.27 6.08 14.94
CA VAL A 128 2.02 6.49 16.14
C VAL A 128 1.14 6.49 17.38
N ALA A 129 -0.09 7.03 17.28
CA ALA A 129 -1.04 7.06 18.38
C ALA A 129 -1.45 5.64 18.82
N GLY A 130 -1.78 4.78 17.85
CA GLY A 130 -2.15 3.38 18.08
C GLY A 130 -1.01 2.57 18.69
N ALA A 131 0.22 2.72 18.19
CA ALA A 131 1.41 2.10 18.77
C ALA A 131 1.63 2.53 20.23
N LYS A 132 1.50 3.83 20.53
CA LYS A 132 1.65 4.39 21.88
C LYS A 132 0.55 3.89 22.83
N ALA A 133 -0.70 3.85 22.37
CA ALA A 133 -1.82 3.33 23.15
C ALA A 133 -1.62 1.85 23.48
N ALA A 134 -1.28 1.04 22.49
CA ALA A 134 -1.00 -0.38 22.66
C ALA A 134 0.21 -0.66 23.58
N ALA A 135 1.26 0.16 23.50
CA ALA A 135 2.44 0.01 24.35
C ALA A 135 2.19 0.23 25.85
N LYS A 136 1.15 1.02 26.20
CA LYS A 136 0.73 1.27 27.58
C LYS A 136 -0.03 0.11 28.22
N LEU A 137 -0.53 -0.84 27.42
CA LEU A 137 -1.26 -1.99 27.95
C LEU A 137 -0.33 -2.88 28.80
N PRO A 138 -0.75 -3.29 30.01
CA PRO A 138 0.07 -4.08 30.93
C PRO A 138 0.07 -5.56 30.51
N ILE A 139 0.67 -5.88 29.36
CA ILE A 139 0.79 -7.24 28.84
C ILE A 139 2.12 -7.85 29.31
N PRO A 140 2.11 -8.86 30.19
CA PRO A 140 3.35 -9.44 30.73
C PRO A 140 4.16 -10.24 29.71
N HIS A 141 3.49 -10.84 28.72
CA HIS A 141 4.16 -11.71 27.74
C HIS A 141 4.76 -10.88 26.58
N PRO A 142 6.08 -10.91 26.33
CA PRO A 142 6.75 -10.04 25.36
C PRO A 142 6.30 -10.25 23.90
N LEU A 143 6.06 -11.50 23.47
CA LEU A 143 5.50 -11.77 22.13
C LEU A 143 4.09 -11.19 21.97
N ALA A 144 3.24 -11.32 23.00
CA ALA A 144 1.89 -10.79 22.97
C ALA A 144 1.93 -9.26 23.01
N LYS A 145 2.83 -8.67 23.80
CA LYS A 145 3.03 -7.21 23.82
C LYS A 145 3.50 -6.68 22.47
N GLY A 146 4.46 -7.33 21.83
CA GLY A 146 4.90 -6.98 20.48
C GLY A 146 3.79 -7.10 19.44
N ALA A 147 3.01 -8.19 19.47
CA ALA A 147 1.88 -8.39 18.57
C ALA A 147 0.78 -7.34 18.78
N VAL A 148 0.48 -6.98 20.04
CA VAL A 148 -0.51 -5.95 20.35
C VAL A 148 -0.04 -4.56 19.95
N ILE A 149 1.25 -4.24 20.10
CA ILE A 149 1.81 -2.98 19.58
C ILE A 149 1.68 -2.92 18.06
N LEU A 150 2.08 -3.98 17.35
CA LEU A 150 1.95 -4.04 15.89
C LEU A 150 0.48 -3.92 15.44
N GLY A 151 -0.43 -4.66 16.09
CA GLY A 151 -1.86 -4.56 15.83
C GLY A 151 -2.41 -3.15 16.09
N GLY A 152 -1.98 -2.51 17.16
CA GLY A 152 -2.32 -1.12 17.47
C GLY A 152 -1.78 -0.13 16.43
N THR A 153 -0.55 -0.33 15.93
CA THR A 153 0.02 0.48 14.85
C THR A 153 -0.84 0.36 13.58
N VAL A 154 -1.16 -0.86 13.14
CA VAL A 154 -1.96 -1.08 11.92
C VAL A 154 -3.36 -0.52 12.07
N LEU A 155 -4.05 -0.81 13.19
CA LEU A 155 -5.38 -0.28 13.46
C LEU A 155 -5.38 1.25 13.49
N GLY A 156 -4.41 1.84 14.20
CA GLY A 156 -4.25 3.29 14.26
C GLY A 156 -3.97 3.89 12.88
N ALA A 157 -3.14 3.26 12.06
CA ALA A 157 -2.86 3.68 10.69
C ALA A 157 -4.13 3.71 9.83
N LEU A 158 -4.94 2.65 9.88
CA LEU A 158 -6.20 2.56 9.14
C LEU A 158 -7.22 3.61 9.62
N THR A 159 -7.35 3.81 10.94
CA THR A 159 -8.23 4.86 11.47
C THR A 159 -7.75 6.25 11.08
N GLY A 160 -6.44 6.50 11.13
CA GLY A 160 -5.85 7.76 10.73
C GLY A 160 -6.01 8.04 9.23
N ASP A 161 -5.84 7.03 8.39
CA ASP A 161 -6.08 7.10 6.95
C ASP A 161 -7.54 7.46 6.65
N PHE A 162 -8.48 6.74 7.26
CA PHE A 162 -9.91 6.99 7.12
C PHE A 162 -10.28 8.43 7.50
N LEU A 163 -9.83 8.91 8.66
CA LEU A 163 -10.08 10.30 9.09
C LEU A 163 -9.40 11.32 8.17
N GLY A 164 -8.24 10.98 7.62
CA GLY A 164 -7.56 11.82 6.64
C GLY A 164 -8.29 11.89 5.30
N ARG A 165 -8.92 10.79 4.85
CA ARG A 165 -9.78 10.75 3.66
C ARG A 165 -11.02 11.62 3.87
N GLU A 166 -11.72 11.45 4.97
CA GLU A 166 -12.87 12.30 5.33
C GLU A 166 -12.48 13.79 5.36
N THR A 167 -11.30 14.12 5.91
CA THR A 167 -10.80 15.50 5.93
C THR A 167 -10.49 16.01 4.53
N SER A 168 -9.89 15.17 3.68
CA SER A 168 -9.65 15.50 2.27
C SER A 168 -10.96 15.76 1.54
N ASP A 169 -11.94 14.87 1.69
CA ASP A 169 -13.23 14.94 0.99
C ASP A 169 -14.05 16.14 1.46
N PHE A 170 -13.99 16.47 2.76
CA PHE A 170 -14.61 17.69 3.28
C PHE A 170 -14.01 18.98 2.67
N ILE A 171 -12.70 19.00 2.38
CA ILE A 171 -11.99 20.18 1.86
C ILE A 171 -12.04 20.25 0.32
N LEU A 172 -11.89 19.10 -0.35
CA LEU A 172 -11.69 18.97 -1.80
C LEU A 172 -12.91 18.41 -2.55
N GLY A 173 -13.98 18.04 -1.84
CA GLY A 173 -15.10 17.26 -2.37
C GLY A 173 -14.75 15.78 -2.49
N GLU A 174 -15.76 14.94 -2.72
CA GLU A 174 -15.57 13.51 -2.98
C GLU A 174 -14.63 13.28 -4.18
N GLU A 175 -13.83 12.22 -4.13
CA GLU A 175 -12.92 11.88 -5.24
C GLU A 175 -13.71 11.33 -6.43
N ASP A 176 -13.58 12.00 -7.57
CA ASP A 176 -14.11 11.49 -8.84
C ASP A 176 -13.23 10.35 -9.38
N PRO A 177 -13.82 9.30 -9.99
CA PRO A 177 -13.06 8.27 -10.67
C PRO A 177 -12.31 8.83 -11.87
N VAL A 178 -11.19 8.20 -12.20
CA VAL A 178 -10.44 8.52 -13.43
C VAL A 178 -10.66 7.46 -14.50
N ILE A 179 -10.49 7.83 -15.77
CA ILE A 179 -10.47 6.84 -16.86
C ILE A 179 -9.36 5.78 -16.62
N PRO A 180 -9.58 4.51 -17.03
CA PRO A 180 -8.64 3.43 -16.74
C PRO A 180 -7.19 3.68 -17.19
N SER A 181 -6.98 4.34 -18.32
CA SER A 181 -5.64 4.69 -18.80
C SER A 181 -4.85 5.62 -17.86
N LEU A 182 -5.51 6.38 -16.99
CA LEU A 182 -4.87 7.25 -16.00
C LEU A 182 -4.65 6.56 -14.64
N GLN A 183 -5.31 5.42 -14.40
CA GLN A 183 -5.21 4.68 -13.14
C GLN A 183 -3.77 4.30 -12.74
N PRO A 184 -2.85 3.92 -13.66
CA PRO A 184 -1.46 3.67 -13.30
C PRO A 184 -0.77 4.88 -12.67
N MET A 185 -1.05 6.09 -13.18
CA MET A 185 -0.47 7.33 -12.65
C MET A 185 -1.08 7.69 -11.29
N VAL A 186 -2.40 7.49 -11.13
CA VAL A 186 -3.11 7.68 -9.86
C VAL A 186 -2.56 6.73 -8.77
N ASN A 187 -2.42 5.43 -9.07
CA ASN A 187 -1.86 4.46 -8.14
C ASN A 187 -0.40 4.79 -7.75
N SER A 188 0.39 5.23 -8.74
CA SER A 188 1.76 5.67 -8.53
C SER A 188 1.84 6.88 -7.59
N ALA A 189 1.00 7.89 -7.82
CA ALA A 189 0.92 9.11 -7.00
C ALA A 189 0.47 8.81 -5.57
N GLU A 190 -0.56 7.98 -5.40
CA GLU A 190 -1.06 7.54 -4.10
C GLU A 190 0.08 6.86 -3.30
N THR A 191 0.74 5.89 -3.92
CA THR A 191 1.85 5.15 -3.31
C THR A 191 3.03 6.06 -2.95
N LEU A 192 3.42 6.95 -3.87
CA LEU A 192 4.50 7.89 -3.63
C LEU A 192 4.17 8.78 -2.43
N THR A 193 2.94 9.29 -2.36
CA THR A 193 2.50 10.22 -1.31
C THR A 193 2.44 9.53 0.05
N TYR A 194 1.90 8.31 0.13
CA TYR A 194 2.00 7.49 1.34
C TYR A 194 3.45 7.20 1.72
N GLY A 195 4.32 6.92 0.75
CA GLY A 195 5.74 6.74 0.98
C GLY A 195 6.40 7.98 1.58
N ILE A 196 6.14 9.16 1.00
CA ILE A 196 6.64 10.45 1.48
C ILE A 196 6.14 10.74 2.89
N SER A 197 4.88 10.47 3.21
CA SER A 197 4.35 10.67 4.56
C SER A 197 5.09 9.81 5.59
N MET A 198 5.62 8.66 5.16
CA MET A 198 6.38 7.72 6.00
C MET A 198 7.88 8.05 6.10
N LEU A 199 8.41 9.04 5.36
CA LEU A 199 9.83 9.43 5.44
C LEU A 199 10.26 9.85 6.84
N GLY A 200 9.36 10.40 7.66
CA GLY A 200 9.68 10.76 9.05
C GLY A 200 9.82 9.57 10.00
N THR A 201 9.34 8.39 9.61
CA THR A 201 9.23 7.23 10.50
C THR A 201 10.55 6.77 11.11
N PRO A 202 11.71 6.75 10.42
CA PRO A 202 12.96 6.31 11.02
C PRO A 202 13.39 7.15 12.25
N TRP A 203 13.02 8.43 12.30
CA TRP A 203 13.27 9.32 13.45
C TRP A 203 12.25 9.15 14.58
N LEU A 204 11.11 8.53 14.32
CA LEU A 204 10.12 8.13 15.32
C LEU A 204 10.43 6.75 15.90
N LEU A 205 11.24 5.93 15.22
CA LEU A 205 11.66 4.63 15.72
C LEU A 205 12.53 4.78 17.00
N PRO A 206 12.38 3.84 17.95
CA PRO A 206 13.22 3.82 19.15
C PRO A 206 14.69 3.68 18.76
N THR A 207 15.60 4.30 19.51
CA THR A 207 17.06 4.12 19.34
C THR A 207 17.63 3.03 20.26
N LYS A 208 16.86 2.65 21.28
CA LYS A 208 17.30 1.70 22.31
C LYS A 208 16.52 0.40 22.16
N THR A 209 17.25 -0.70 22.18
CA THR A 209 16.69 -2.05 22.29
C THR A 209 16.01 -2.23 23.65
N GLY A 210 14.90 -2.95 23.71
CA GLY A 210 14.15 -3.21 24.95
C GLY A 210 12.80 -2.50 25.03
N SER A 211 12.40 -1.72 24.02
CA SER A 211 11.08 -1.07 23.92
C SER A 211 9.92 -2.05 23.81
N ILE A 212 10.15 -3.23 23.22
CA ILE A 212 9.17 -4.32 23.10
C ILE A 212 9.43 -5.38 24.19
N GLY A 213 10.68 -5.46 24.68
CA GLY A 213 11.08 -6.34 25.79
C GLY A 213 11.50 -7.74 25.36
N ALA A 214 11.42 -8.08 24.07
CA ALA A 214 11.79 -9.38 23.55
C ALA A 214 13.29 -9.65 23.64
N VAL A 215 14.13 -8.63 23.41
CA VAL A 215 15.58 -8.71 23.64
C VAL A 215 15.88 -9.03 25.11
N ARG A 216 15.22 -8.34 26.05
CA ARG A 216 15.42 -8.56 27.50
C ARG A 216 15.04 -9.99 27.89
N VAL A 217 13.87 -10.46 27.47
CA VAL A 217 13.40 -11.82 27.78
C VAL A 217 14.27 -12.89 27.12
N LEU A 218 14.74 -12.66 25.88
CA LEU A 218 15.64 -13.58 25.20
C LEU A 218 17.03 -13.63 25.85
N ASP A 219 17.57 -12.49 26.26
CA ASP A 219 18.87 -12.44 26.93
C ASP A 219 18.80 -13.08 28.33
N ASN A 220 17.71 -12.86 29.05
CA ASN A 220 17.43 -13.52 30.33
C ASN A 220 17.26 -15.04 30.17
N PHE A 221 16.53 -15.50 29.13
CA PHE A 221 16.45 -16.91 28.78
C PHE A 221 17.85 -17.52 28.55
N LYS A 222 18.67 -16.85 27.74
CA LYS A 222 20.03 -17.29 27.39
C LYS A 222 20.97 -17.34 28.59
N LYS A 223 20.87 -16.39 29.52
CA LYS A 223 21.64 -16.40 30.77
C LYS A 223 21.35 -17.65 31.60
N ILE A 224 20.08 -18.07 31.65
CA ILE A 224 19.65 -19.29 32.36
C ILE A 224 20.05 -20.56 31.60
N SER A 225 19.85 -20.62 30.29
CA SER A 225 20.03 -21.85 29.48
C SER A 225 21.47 -22.10 28.99
N MET A 226 22.31 -21.07 28.90
CA MET A 226 23.68 -21.15 28.35
C MET A 226 24.76 -20.63 29.30
N GLY A 227 24.39 -20.02 30.43
CA GLY A 227 25.36 -19.54 31.42
C GLY A 227 26.09 -20.69 32.13
N ARG A 228 27.04 -20.33 33.01
CA ARG A 228 27.75 -21.24 33.94
C ARG A 228 26.78 -22.12 34.78
N ASN A 229 25.50 -21.73 34.79
CA ASN A 229 24.36 -22.34 35.46
C ASN A 229 23.74 -23.55 34.74
N ALA A 230 23.98 -23.77 33.45
CA ALA A 230 23.35 -24.86 32.67
C ALA A 230 23.87 -26.26 33.02
N ASP A 231 25.14 -26.37 33.44
CA ASP A 231 25.77 -27.64 33.81
C ASP A 231 25.60 -28.01 35.29
N LEU A 232 25.32 -27.03 36.16
CA LEU A 232 25.21 -27.23 37.61
C LEU A 232 23.77 -27.55 38.07
N ALA A 233 22.75 -27.19 37.28
CA ALA A 233 21.34 -27.53 37.61
C ALA A 233 21.12 -29.03 37.48
N LYS A 234 21.93 -29.66 36.61
CA LYS A 234 21.98 -31.10 36.38
C LYS A 234 22.68 -31.87 37.49
N LYS A 235 23.47 -31.20 38.34
CA LYS A 235 24.29 -31.83 39.39
C LYS A 235 23.69 -31.73 40.80
N GLY A 236 22.50 -31.14 40.97
CA GLY A 236 21.80 -31.10 42.27
C GLY A 236 22.36 -30.14 43.32
N TYR A 237 23.38 -29.34 43.01
CA TYR A 237 23.93 -28.33 43.92
C TYR A 237 23.14 -27.03 43.83
N TYR A 238 22.52 -26.58 44.93
CA TYR A 238 21.91 -25.27 45.05
C TYR A 238 22.79 -24.36 45.90
N ASP A 239 23.16 -23.21 45.34
CA ASP A 239 23.90 -22.14 46.01
C ASP A 239 22.96 -20.93 46.15
N PHE A 240 23.01 -20.20 47.27
CA PHE A 240 22.08 -19.09 47.55
C PHE A 240 22.29 -17.92 46.59
N ASP A 241 23.54 -17.60 46.27
CA ASP A 241 23.91 -16.59 45.26
C ASP A 241 23.36 -16.96 43.87
N ARG A 242 23.21 -18.26 43.61
CA ARG A 242 22.66 -18.82 42.37
C ARG A 242 21.13 -18.76 42.31
N ALA A 243 20.45 -18.91 43.44
CA ALA A 243 19.01 -18.68 43.52
C ALA A 243 18.68 -17.21 43.26
N LEU A 244 19.49 -16.30 43.81
CA LEU A 244 19.39 -14.86 43.53
C LEU A 244 19.65 -14.52 42.06
N ASP A 245 20.66 -15.13 41.43
CA ASP A 245 20.93 -14.96 39.99
C ASP A 245 19.80 -15.49 39.10
N ILE A 246 19.19 -16.63 39.44
CA ILE A 246 18.04 -17.19 38.71
C ILE A 246 16.80 -16.31 38.92
N VAL A 247 16.56 -15.82 40.14
CA VAL A 247 15.46 -14.91 40.46
C VAL A 247 15.65 -13.59 39.71
N ALA A 248 16.85 -13.01 39.73
CA ALA A 248 17.18 -11.81 38.96
C ALA A 248 17.06 -12.02 37.44
N ALA A 249 17.48 -13.19 36.93
CA ALA A 249 17.34 -13.54 35.52
C ALA A 249 15.93 -14.02 35.13
N SER A 250 15.06 -14.33 36.09
CA SER A 250 13.66 -14.72 35.83
C SER A 250 12.76 -13.53 35.52
N GLU A 251 13.25 -12.30 35.75
CA GLU A 251 12.53 -11.08 35.44
C GLU A 251 12.10 -11.05 33.96
N GLY A 252 10.79 -10.95 33.71
CA GLY A 252 10.19 -10.95 32.36
C GLY A 252 10.02 -12.32 31.70
N LEU A 253 10.46 -13.42 32.32
CA LEU A 253 10.15 -14.78 31.86
C LEU A 253 8.82 -15.26 32.47
N THR A 254 7.95 -15.85 31.65
CA THR A 254 6.81 -16.60 32.19
C THR A 254 7.28 -17.90 32.82
N ASN A 255 6.50 -18.49 33.74
CA ASN A 255 6.81 -19.79 34.33
C ASN A 255 7.11 -20.87 33.28
N SER A 256 6.39 -20.85 32.15
CA SER A 256 6.64 -21.74 31.01
C SER A 256 8.00 -21.49 30.34
N LEU A 257 8.34 -20.23 30.08
CA LEU A 257 9.63 -19.87 29.45
C LEU A 257 10.81 -20.11 30.39
N LEU A 258 10.66 -19.85 31.68
CA LEU A 258 11.63 -20.17 32.71
C LEU A 258 11.88 -21.69 32.78
N THR A 259 10.81 -22.49 32.83
CA THR A 259 10.92 -23.95 32.83
C THR A 259 11.60 -24.47 31.56
N LYS A 260 11.28 -23.89 30.39
CA LYS A 260 11.94 -24.21 29.13
C LYS A 260 13.42 -23.83 29.13
N ALA A 261 13.79 -22.69 29.73
CA ALA A 261 15.17 -22.25 29.83
C ALA A 261 16.00 -23.20 30.71
N LEU A 262 15.45 -23.59 31.88
CA LEU A 262 16.09 -24.52 32.82
C LEU A 262 16.29 -25.92 32.24
N ARG A 263 15.36 -26.36 31.38
CA ARG A 263 15.39 -27.70 30.73
C ARG A 263 16.06 -27.70 29.36
N ALA A 264 16.55 -26.56 28.87
CA ALA A 264 17.10 -26.48 27.53
C ALA A 264 18.45 -27.20 27.43
N GLU A 265 18.54 -28.19 26.54
CA GLU A 265 19.78 -28.95 26.32
C GLU A 265 20.35 -28.72 24.93
N LYS A 266 21.68 -28.86 24.80
CA LYS A 266 22.32 -28.75 23.50
C LYS A 266 21.90 -29.93 22.62
N ASN A 267 21.46 -29.65 21.40
CA ASN A 267 21.21 -30.71 20.42
C ASN A 267 22.51 -31.50 20.15
N VAL A 268 22.42 -32.83 20.20
CA VAL A 268 23.53 -33.76 19.98
C VAL A 268 23.30 -34.61 18.71
N GLY A 269 24.37 -35.16 18.13
CA GLY A 269 24.29 -35.98 16.92
C GLY A 269 23.76 -35.23 15.69
N LEU A 270 23.05 -35.93 14.79
CA LEU A 270 22.50 -35.38 13.54
C LEU A 270 21.54 -34.20 13.78
N SER A 271 20.86 -34.19 14.94
CA SER A 271 19.91 -33.14 15.30
C SER A 271 20.53 -31.75 15.44
N ARG A 272 21.85 -31.65 15.68
CA ARG A 272 22.58 -30.37 15.74
C ARG A 272 22.59 -29.60 14.42
N PHE A 273 22.38 -30.30 13.30
CA PHE A 273 22.38 -29.73 11.96
C PHE A 273 20.98 -29.41 11.43
N ILE A 274 19.95 -30.03 12.00
CA ILE A 274 18.57 -29.96 11.48
C ILE A 274 17.66 -29.16 12.41
N LYS A 275 17.93 -29.16 13.72
CA LYS A 275 17.11 -28.47 14.73
C LYS A 275 17.85 -27.26 15.31
N PRO A 276 17.18 -26.10 15.45
CA PRO A 276 17.76 -24.96 16.15
C PRO A 276 18.13 -25.31 17.59
N ASP A 277 19.28 -24.81 18.08
CA ASP A 277 19.71 -24.99 19.47
C ASP A 277 18.66 -24.42 20.44
N PRO A 278 17.97 -25.25 21.25
CA PRO A 278 16.88 -24.81 22.11
C PRO A 278 17.35 -23.91 23.25
N ARG A 279 18.66 -23.95 23.59
CA ARG A 279 19.25 -23.04 24.59
C ARG A 279 19.30 -21.59 24.10
N LYS A 280 19.24 -21.35 22.79
CA LYS A 280 19.18 -19.98 22.25
C LYS A 280 17.80 -19.34 22.39
N GLY A 281 16.82 -20.04 22.94
CA GLY A 281 15.45 -19.58 23.12
C GLY A 281 14.52 -19.94 21.94
N PRO A 282 13.19 -19.85 22.15
CA PRO A 282 12.19 -20.07 21.12
C PRO A 282 12.49 -19.28 19.84
N LEU A 283 12.27 -19.89 18.67
CA LEU A 283 12.55 -19.27 17.38
C LEU A 283 11.79 -17.94 17.20
N SER A 284 10.54 -17.88 17.63
CA SER A 284 9.71 -16.67 17.59
C SER A 284 10.30 -15.52 18.42
N LEU A 285 10.85 -15.79 19.61
CA LEU A 285 11.53 -14.77 20.43
C LEU A 285 12.85 -14.31 19.79
N ARG A 286 13.55 -15.19 19.08
CA ARG A 286 14.75 -14.82 18.32
C ARG A 286 14.41 -13.92 17.13
N VAL A 287 13.35 -14.25 16.39
CA VAL A 287 12.84 -13.41 15.30
C VAL A 287 12.39 -12.05 15.84
N LEU A 288 11.57 -12.02 16.89
CA LEU A 288 11.12 -10.76 17.49
C LEU A 288 12.27 -9.93 18.06
N SER A 289 13.25 -10.56 18.71
CA SER A 289 14.47 -9.87 19.18
C SER A 289 15.30 -9.32 18.01
N GLY A 290 15.37 -10.05 16.89
CA GLY A 290 16.00 -9.59 15.66
C GLY A 290 15.28 -8.36 15.08
N LEU A 291 13.95 -8.37 15.03
CA LEU A 291 13.13 -7.23 14.62
C LEU A 291 13.32 -6.05 15.57
N GLU A 292 13.26 -6.25 16.88
CA GLU A 292 13.46 -5.19 17.87
C GLU A 292 14.86 -4.56 17.78
N LYS A 293 15.90 -5.37 17.56
CA LYS A 293 17.26 -4.88 17.28
C LYS A 293 17.36 -4.15 15.96
N GLY A 294 16.70 -4.67 14.92
CA GLY A 294 16.64 -4.06 13.60
C GLY A 294 15.98 -2.68 13.63
N VAL A 295 14.82 -2.57 14.28
CA VAL A 295 14.10 -1.30 14.48
C VAL A 295 14.95 -0.30 15.27
N ALA A 296 15.61 -0.75 16.35
CA ALA A 296 16.50 0.11 17.13
C ALA A 296 17.74 0.56 16.35
N ALA A 297 18.30 -0.33 15.52
CA ALA A 297 19.43 -0.04 14.65
C ALA A 297 19.03 0.89 13.50
N ALA A 298 17.85 0.72 12.90
CA ALA A 298 17.31 1.61 11.88
C ALA A 298 17.12 3.03 12.44
N GLY A 299 16.51 3.16 13.62
CA GLY A 299 16.36 4.46 14.28
C GLY A 299 17.70 5.13 14.64
N LYS A 300 18.70 4.34 15.07
CA LYS A 300 20.07 4.85 15.28
C LYS A 300 20.75 5.25 13.98
N GLY A 301 20.64 4.41 12.95
CA GLY A 301 21.21 4.63 11.62
C GLY A 301 20.66 5.90 10.98
N ALA A 302 19.35 6.10 11.05
CA ALA A 302 18.68 7.31 10.55
C ALA A 302 19.17 8.59 11.22
N ARG A 303 19.42 8.57 12.53
CA ARG A 303 19.96 9.73 13.25
C ARG A 303 21.46 9.93 13.01
N ALA A 304 22.20 8.85 12.78
CA ALA A 304 23.64 8.90 12.53
C ALA A 304 23.97 9.35 11.09
N ASN A 305 23.17 8.95 10.10
CA ASN A 305 23.38 9.25 8.69
C ASN A 305 22.06 9.66 8.02
N PRO A 306 21.49 10.83 8.39
CA PRO A 306 20.16 11.25 7.94
C PRO A 306 20.05 11.34 6.41
N SER A 307 21.09 11.84 5.74
CA SER A 307 21.12 11.93 4.27
C SER A 307 21.08 10.57 3.59
N ALA A 308 21.92 9.61 4.03
CA ALA A 308 21.94 8.27 3.48
C ALA A 308 20.61 7.54 3.70
N THR A 309 19.97 7.75 4.85
CA THR A 309 18.63 7.21 5.12
C THR A 309 17.58 7.82 4.21
N LEU A 310 17.53 9.16 4.07
CA LEU A 310 16.58 9.81 3.16
C LEU A 310 16.78 9.37 1.71
N ILE A 311 18.01 9.19 1.25
CA ILE A 311 18.29 8.66 -0.09
C ILE A 311 17.77 7.23 -0.23
N THR A 312 18.03 6.37 0.76
CA THR A 312 17.62 4.96 0.72
C THR A 312 16.09 4.82 0.76
N GLU A 313 15.43 5.54 1.67
CA GLU A 313 13.96 5.57 1.77
C GLU A 313 13.35 6.20 0.52
N GLY A 314 13.94 7.28 -0.02
CA GLY A 314 13.48 7.90 -1.27
C GLY A 314 13.56 6.95 -2.47
N VAL A 315 14.64 6.17 -2.59
CA VAL A 315 14.76 5.12 -3.63
C VAL A 315 13.72 4.03 -3.42
N ALA A 316 13.48 3.60 -2.16
CA ALA A 316 12.46 2.59 -1.87
C ALA A 316 11.04 3.10 -2.19
N ILE A 317 10.72 4.35 -1.82
CA ILE A 317 9.43 4.98 -2.11
C ILE A 317 9.22 5.14 -3.62
N GLY A 318 10.24 5.63 -4.34
CA GLY A 318 10.20 5.71 -5.80
C GLY A 318 10.06 4.34 -6.46
N GLY A 319 10.75 3.33 -5.94
CA GLY A 319 10.63 1.94 -6.39
C GLY A 319 9.23 1.37 -6.16
N ALA A 320 8.64 1.61 -4.99
CA ALA A 320 7.27 1.18 -4.67
C ALA A 320 6.24 1.86 -5.58
N SER A 321 6.38 3.17 -5.80
CA SER A 321 5.54 3.95 -6.73
C SER A 321 5.62 3.43 -8.17
N GLY A 322 6.84 3.15 -8.68
CA GLY A 322 7.01 2.49 -9.97
C GLY A 322 6.46 1.06 -10.01
N GLY A 323 6.48 0.37 -8.87
CA GLY A 323 5.83 -0.93 -8.67
C GLY A 323 4.30 -0.84 -8.80
N ALA A 324 3.66 0.12 -8.13
CA ALA A 324 2.22 0.36 -8.21
C ALA A 324 1.78 0.66 -9.64
N PHE A 325 2.52 1.52 -10.35
CA PHE A 325 2.32 1.81 -11.76
C PHE A 325 2.37 0.52 -12.59
N SER A 326 3.45 -0.25 -12.42
CA SER A 326 3.68 -1.50 -13.15
C SER A 326 2.60 -2.55 -12.91
N ALA A 327 2.12 -2.66 -11.67
CA ALA A 327 1.04 -3.58 -11.33
C ALA A 327 -0.26 -3.20 -12.01
N GLU A 328 -0.61 -1.92 -12.08
CA GLU A 328 -1.83 -1.50 -12.75
C GLU A 328 -1.75 -1.75 -14.26
N VAL A 329 -0.59 -1.53 -14.88
CA VAL A 329 -0.40 -1.83 -16.32
C VAL A 329 -0.52 -3.33 -16.61
N VAL A 330 0.04 -4.20 -15.78
CA VAL A 330 0.08 -5.65 -16.03
C VAL A 330 -1.17 -6.37 -15.52
N PHE A 331 -1.72 -5.90 -14.41
CA PHE A 331 -2.87 -6.48 -13.71
C PHE A 331 -3.88 -5.38 -13.33
N PRO A 332 -4.55 -4.74 -14.31
CA PRO A 332 -5.45 -3.63 -14.06
C PRO A 332 -6.51 -3.94 -12.99
N GLY A 333 -6.70 -3.00 -12.08
CA GLY A 333 -7.68 -3.06 -11.00
C GLY A 333 -7.41 -4.10 -9.91
N SER A 334 -6.23 -4.73 -9.88
CA SER A 334 -5.91 -5.76 -8.88
C SER A 334 -5.10 -5.22 -7.70
N ASP A 335 -5.77 -4.98 -6.57
CA ASP A 335 -5.13 -4.48 -5.34
C ASP A 335 -4.08 -5.44 -4.79
N TRP A 336 -4.27 -6.75 -5.02
CA TRP A 336 -3.32 -7.78 -4.60
C TRP A 336 -2.00 -7.70 -5.38
N TRP A 337 -2.08 -7.55 -6.70
CA TRP A 337 -0.89 -7.37 -7.53
C TRP A 337 -0.25 -6.01 -7.30
N ARG A 338 -1.06 -4.96 -7.09
CA ARG A 338 -0.59 -3.63 -6.70
C ARG A 338 0.29 -3.68 -5.45
N LEU A 339 -0.23 -4.23 -4.36
CA LEU A 339 0.54 -4.43 -3.12
C LEU A 339 1.81 -5.26 -3.35
N GLY A 340 1.71 -6.35 -4.13
CA GLY A 340 2.85 -7.21 -4.43
C GLY A 340 4.00 -6.49 -5.14
N PHE A 341 3.68 -5.65 -6.13
CA PHE A 341 4.69 -4.88 -6.87
C PHE A 341 5.19 -3.66 -6.08
N GLU A 342 4.34 -2.96 -5.32
CA GLU A 342 4.77 -1.89 -4.41
C GLU A 342 5.84 -2.39 -3.44
N VAL A 343 5.58 -3.54 -2.83
CA VAL A 343 6.50 -4.16 -1.87
C VAL A 343 7.78 -4.63 -2.56
N ALA A 344 7.68 -5.23 -3.75
CA ALA A 344 8.84 -5.67 -4.52
C ALA A 344 9.71 -4.49 -4.97
N GLY A 345 9.07 -3.42 -5.46
CA GLY A 345 9.71 -2.18 -5.87
C GLY A 345 10.36 -1.42 -4.71
N GLY A 346 9.74 -1.45 -3.52
CA GLY A 346 10.30 -0.88 -2.29
C GLY A 346 11.43 -1.68 -1.65
N GLY A 347 11.76 -2.88 -2.17
CA GLY A 347 12.94 -3.64 -1.74
C GLY A 347 12.84 -4.34 -0.37
N LEU A 348 11.62 -4.60 0.13
CA LEU A 348 11.45 -5.29 1.42
C LEU A 348 11.87 -6.79 1.35
N PRO A 349 12.55 -7.34 2.38
CA PRO A 349 13.04 -8.72 2.34
C PRO A 349 11.95 -9.81 2.25
N PRO A 350 12.24 -10.96 1.60
CA PRO A 350 11.24 -11.99 1.25
C PRO A 350 10.55 -12.74 2.39
N LEU A 351 11.01 -12.59 3.65
CA LEU A 351 10.59 -13.45 4.76
C LEU A 351 9.13 -13.23 5.19
N ALA A 352 8.54 -12.06 4.91
CA ALA A 352 7.11 -11.79 5.15
C ALA A 352 6.22 -12.09 3.91
N LEU A 353 6.82 -12.40 2.76
CA LEU A 353 6.18 -12.25 1.45
C LEU A 353 6.30 -13.50 0.57
N LYS A 354 6.74 -14.62 1.15
CA LYS A 354 6.94 -15.87 0.42
C LYS A 354 5.73 -16.34 -0.42
N PRO A 355 4.46 -16.10 -0.03
CA PRO A 355 3.29 -16.41 -0.88
C PRO A 355 3.09 -15.43 -2.04
N ILE A 356 3.51 -14.17 -1.88
CA ILE A 356 3.32 -13.07 -2.84
C ILE A 356 4.39 -13.16 -3.95
N LEU A 357 5.63 -13.44 -3.58
CA LEU A 357 6.78 -13.44 -4.49
C LEU A 357 6.83 -14.62 -5.46
N THR A 358 6.10 -15.71 -5.17
CA THR A 358 6.07 -16.91 -6.03
C THR A 358 5.37 -16.71 -7.38
N GLY A 359 4.62 -15.62 -7.58
CA GLY A 359 3.91 -15.33 -8.84
C GLY A 359 4.59 -14.32 -9.78
N ILE A 360 5.63 -13.61 -9.34
CA ILE A 360 6.09 -12.35 -9.99
C ILE A 360 7.15 -12.58 -11.10
N ASN A 361 7.68 -13.79 -11.26
CA ASN A 361 9.01 -13.99 -11.87
C ASN A 361 9.15 -13.96 -13.42
N LYS A 362 8.21 -13.37 -14.18
CA LYS A 362 8.44 -13.10 -15.62
C LYS A 362 7.95 -11.74 -16.15
N GLY A 363 7.05 -11.04 -15.46
CA GLY A 363 6.51 -9.74 -15.91
C GLY A 363 7.26 -8.50 -15.41
N ALA A 364 7.93 -8.59 -14.26
CA ALA A 364 8.43 -7.42 -13.53
C ALA A 364 9.58 -6.65 -14.24
N ARG A 365 10.37 -7.30 -15.09
CA ARG A 365 11.44 -6.61 -15.84
C ARG A 365 10.90 -5.75 -16.99
N GLY A 366 9.90 -6.25 -17.72
CA GLY A 366 9.29 -5.50 -18.82
C GLY A 366 8.54 -4.25 -18.35
N ALA A 367 7.85 -4.35 -17.21
CA ALA A 367 7.12 -3.22 -16.64
C ALA A 367 8.05 -2.13 -16.06
N PHE A 368 9.18 -2.52 -15.46
CA PHE A 368 10.18 -1.57 -14.96
C PHE A 368 10.88 -0.81 -16.10
N ASP A 369 11.14 -1.46 -17.23
CA ASP A 369 11.69 -0.81 -18.42
C ASP A 369 10.67 0.12 -19.09
N LEU A 370 9.38 -0.24 -19.07
CA LEU A 370 8.28 0.63 -19.54
C LEU A 370 8.14 1.89 -18.67
N PHE A 371 8.21 1.74 -17.35
CA PHE A 371 8.19 2.84 -16.39
C PHE A 371 9.34 3.83 -16.62
N LYS A 372 10.57 3.31 -16.85
CA LYS A 372 11.72 4.19 -17.14
C LYS A 372 11.51 5.02 -18.40
N ARG A 373 11.00 4.41 -19.48
CA ARG A 373 10.73 5.11 -20.75
C ARG A 373 9.67 6.20 -20.59
N TYR A 374 8.59 5.88 -19.89
CA TYR A 374 7.50 6.83 -19.63
C TYR A 374 7.95 7.99 -18.73
N ALA A 375 8.78 7.71 -17.71
CA ALA A 375 9.30 8.74 -16.81
C ALA A 375 10.44 9.59 -17.42
N SER A 376 11.17 9.07 -18.42
CA SER A 376 12.22 9.82 -19.11
C SER A 376 11.73 10.59 -20.34
N GLY A 377 10.47 10.40 -20.76
CA GLY A 377 9.93 11.00 -21.98
C GLY A 377 10.60 10.50 -23.26
N ASP A 378 11.18 9.30 -23.24
CA ASP A 378 11.91 8.71 -24.38
C ASP A 378 11.12 7.49 -24.86
N PRO A 379 10.69 7.42 -26.14
CA PRO A 379 9.76 6.39 -26.66
C PRO A 379 10.23 4.94 -26.52
#